data_AF-A0A8S9ZIJ0-F1
#
_entry.id   AF-A0A8S9ZIJ0-F1
#
_cell.length_a   1.000
_cell.length_b   1.000
_cell.length_c   1.000
_cell.angle_alpha   90.00
_cell.angle_beta   90.00
_cell.angle_gamma   90.00
#
_symmetry.space_group_name_H-M   'P 1'
#
loop_
_entity.id
_entity.type
_entity.pdbx_description
1 polymer ?
#
loop_
_entity_poly.entity_id
_entity_poly.type
_entity_poly.pdbx_seq_one_letter_code
_entity_poly.pdbx_strand_id
1 'polypeptide(L)'
;MKRMFLAEKVKDANTIGLVLGYVSMECRKEAISRVRQLCKQRNKKLYLNEAKLTNFGAEIDVFVMLSCPYGILLDGNKSFKPIVSLMEVEMALNQSSPYESMKWTGEASDILKNQIQSFNEDTVDVSLTSGNVRSCGCNMSKGENEENMQLIEYSAGDYFKKRTWKGLDDTENNAKNFNELKEGFNGIASRYEKELINDK
;
A
#
# COMPACT_ATOMS: atom_id res chain seq x y z
N MET A 1 9.25 2.86 17.74
CA MET A 1 7.92 3.42 17.38
C MET A 1 7.62 3.39 15.89
N LYS A 2 8.43 3.98 14.99
CA LYS A 2 8.17 3.99 13.52
C LYS A 2 7.85 2.63 12.89
N ARG A 3 8.54 1.56 13.31
CA ARG A 3 8.35 0.19 12.80
C ARG A 3 6.98 -0.41 13.13
N MET A 4 6.47 -0.17 14.35
CA MET A 4 5.11 -0.60 14.75
C MET A 4 4.04 0.12 13.93
N PHE A 5 4.24 1.41 13.66
CA PHE A 5 3.36 2.17 12.79
C PHE A 5 3.33 1.59 11.36
N LEU A 6 4.49 1.17 10.82
CA LEU A 6 4.55 0.53 9.50
C LEU A 6 3.83 -0.83 9.49
N ALA A 7 4.02 -1.67 10.52
CA ALA A 7 3.30 -2.93 10.65
C ALA A 7 1.77 -2.70 10.73
N GLU A 8 1.34 -1.67 11.46
CA GLU A 8 -0.07 -1.29 11.53
C GLU A 8 -0.62 -0.82 10.18
N LYS A 9 0.18 -0.08 9.40
CA LYS A 9 -0.16 0.28 8.02
C LYS A 9 -0.28 -0.94 7.10
N VAL A 10 0.52 -1.99 7.31
CA VAL A 10 0.38 -3.26 6.56
C VAL A 10 -0.92 -3.97 6.91
N LYS A 11 -1.34 -3.94 8.19
CA LYS A 11 -2.64 -4.50 8.59
C LYS A 11 -3.80 -3.78 7.91
N ASP A 12 -3.72 -2.44 7.82
CA ASP A 12 -4.73 -1.58 7.18
C ASP A 12 -4.75 -1.68 5.65
N ALA A 13 -3.67 -2.14 5.02
CA ALA A 13 -3.54 -2.19 3.57
C ALA A 13 -4.43 -3.29 2.95
N ASN A 14 -5.15 -2.98 1.88
CA ASN A 14 -5.87 -3.98 1.09
C ASN A 14 -5.00 -4.50 -0.07
N THR A 15 -4.14 -3.62 -0.59
CA THR A 15 -3.27 -3.91 -1.73
C THR A 15 -1.81 -3.72 -1.35
N ILE A 16 -1.02 -4.78 -1.54
CA ILE A 16 0.39 -4.83 -1.21
C ILE A 16 1.21 -5.00 -2.49
N GLY A 17 2.24 -4.17 -2.66
CA GLY A 17 3.20 -4.26 -3.75
C GLY A 17 4.51 -4.87 -3.29
N LEU A 18 4.97 -5.96 -3.90
CA LEU A 18 6.26 -6.57 -3.62
C LEU A 18 7.33 -6.03 -4.57
N VAL A 19 8.40 -5.50 -3.99
CA VAL A 19 9.55 -4.92 -4.68
C VAL A 19 10.78 -5.77 -4.40
N LEU A 20 11.42 -6.25 -5.45
CA LEU A 20 12.67 -7.01 -5.34
C LEU A 20 13.85 -6.06 -5.50
N GLY A 21 14.63 -5.89 -4.43
CA GLY A 21 15.77 -4.95 -4.39
C GLY A 21 17.11 -5.53 -4.83
N TYR A 22 17.21 -6.84 -5.11
CA TYR A 22 18.47 -7.49 -5.51
C TYR A 22 18.22 -8.77 -6.33
N VAL A 23 19.24 -9.17 -7.10
CA VAL A 23 19.25 -10.37 -7.96
C VAL A 23 19.81 -11.64 -7.26
N SER A 24 20.44 -11.54 -6.08
CA SER A 24 21.16 -12.67 -5.48
C SER A 24 20.85 -12.97 -3.98
N MET A 25 19.59 -13.11 -3.56
CA MET A 25 19.33 -13.91 -2.33
C MET A 25 18.95 -15.32 -2.71
N GLU A 26 19.64 -16.25 -2.07
CA GLU A 26 19.32 -17.68 -2.03
C GLU A 26 17.87 -17.91 -1.58
N CYS A 27 17.38 -17.12 -0.61
CA CYS A 27 16.03 -17.23 -0.06
C CYS A 27 14.95 -16.39 -0.77
N ARG A 28 15.19 -15.83 -1.96
CA ARG A 28 14.18 -14.97 -2.63
C ARG A 28 12.86 -15.71 -2.84
N LYS A 29 12.92 -16.91 -3.43
CA LYS A 29 11.71 -17.66 -3.81
C LYS A 29 10.87 -18.00 -2.58
N GLU A 30 11.54 -18.36 -1.49
CA GLU A 30 10.92 -18.67 -0.20
C GLU A 30 10.26 -17.44 0.40
N ALA A 31 10.95 -16.29 0.42
CA ALA A 31 10.40 -15.04 0.91
C ALA A 31 9.16 -14.59 0.10
N ILE A 32 9.19 -14.70 -1.23
CA ILE A 32 8.03 -14.41 -2.08
C ILE A 32 6.87 -15.37 -1.75
N SER A 33 7.16 -16.67 -1.64
CA SER A 33 6.15 -17.68 -1.30
C SER A 33 5.50 -17.40 0.05
N ARG A 34 6.31 -17.03 1.05
CA ARG A 34 5.87 -16.67 2.39
C ARG A 34 4.95 -15.45 2.37
N VAL A 35 5.37 -14.35 1.74
CA VAL A 35 4.53 -13.14 1.62
C VAL A 35 3.21 -13.46 0.91
N ARG A 36 3.26 -14.28 -0.14
CA ARG A 36 2.06 -14.71 -0.86
C ARG A 36 1.11 -15.51 0.03
N GLN A 37 1.63 -16.43 0.85
CA GLN A 37 0.82 -17.19 1.82
C GLN A 37 0.17 -16.28 2.86
N LEU A 38 0.94 -15.37 3.45
CA LEU A 38 0.44 -14.42 4.45
C LEU A 38 -0.64 -13.49 3.87
N CYS A 39 -0.43 -12.97 2.65
CA CYS A 39 -1.43 -12.14 1.97
C CYS A 39 -2.71 -12.94 1.66
N LYS A 40 -2.57 -14.19 1.23
CA LYS A 40 -3.69 -15.08 0.92
C LYS A 40 -4.54 -15.39 2.16
N GLN A 41 -3.91 -15.67 3.30
CA GLN A 41 -4.61 -15.92 4.56
C GLN A 41 -5.43 -14.72 5.04
N ARG A 42 -5.00 -13.50 4.68
CA ARG A 42 -5.66 -12.25 5.08
C ARG A 42 -6.51 -11.62 3.96
N ASN A 43 -6.74 -12.36 2.86
CA ASN A 43 -7.47 -11.88 1.67
C ASN A 43 -6.96 -10.54 1.10
N LYS A 44 -5.64 -10.31 1.13
CA LYS A 44 -5.00 -9.10 0.59
C LYS A 44 -4.49 -9.33 -0.83
N LYS A 45 -4.64 -8.31 -1.69
CA LYS A 45 -4.14 -8.36 -3.08
C LYS A 45 -2.63 -8.13 -3.08
N LEU A 46 -1.89 -9.01 -3.75
CA LEU A 46 -0.43 -8.93 -3.86
C LEU A 46 -0.02 -8.72 -5.32
N TYR A 47 0.65 -7.61 -5.60
CA TYR A 47 1.25 -7.31 -6.90
C TYR A 47 2.76 -7.50 -6.83
N LEU A 48 3.33 -8.27 -7.74
CA LEU A 48 4.78 -8.50 -7.83
C LEU A 48 5.32 -7.68 -9.01
N ASN A 49 6.20 -6.72 -8.74
CA ASN A 49 6.75 -5.87 -9.78
C ASN A 49 8.27 -5.75 -9.70
N GLU A 50 8.89 -5.70 -10.88
CA GLU A 50 10.30 -5.43 -11.06
C GLU A 50 10.49 -3.90 -11.22
N ALA A 51 11.06 -3.30 -10.18
CA ALA A 51 11.73 -1.98 -10.16
C ALA A 51 10.94 -0.67 -10.33
N LYS A 52 9.70 -0.63 -10.85
CA LYS A 52 8.99 0.67 -11.06
C LYS A 52 7.79 0.89 -10.14
N LEU A 53 8.11 1.31 -8.91
CA LEU A 53 7.17 1.74 -7.87
C LEU A 53 6.17 2.82 -8.34
N THR A 54 6.60 3.73 -9.20
CA THR A 54 5.85 4.94 -9.57
C THR A 54 4.60 4.67 -10.41
N ASN A 55 4.60 3.60 -11.22
CA ASN A 55 3.49 3.30 -12.14
C ASN A 55 2.25 2.78 -11.40
N PHE A 56 2.41 2.22 -10.20
CA PHE A 56 1.34 1.57 -9.44
C PHE A 56 1.05 2.26 -8.10
N GLY A 57 1.69 3.41 -7.83
CA GLY A 57 1.57 4.12 -6.56
C GLY A 57 0.14 4.59 -6.24
N ALA A 58 -0.75 4.71 -7.23
CA ALA A 58 -2.16 5.04 -7.00
C ALA A 58 -2.98 3.83 -6.50
N GLU A 59 -2.56 2.61 -6.81
CA GLU A 59 -3.32 1.39 -6.53
C GLU A 59 -2.77 0.58 -5.34
N ILE A 60 -1.50 0.79 -5.03
CA ILE A 60 -0.81 0.07 -3.96
C ILE A 60 -0.82 0.92 -2.68
N ASP A 61 -1.27 0.31 -1.59
CA ASP A 61 -1.32 0.97 -0.28
C ASP A 61 0.05 0.97 0.40
N VAL A 62 0.76 -0.17 0.32
CA VAL A 62 2.05 -0.39 0.97
C VAL A 62 2.99 -1.18 0.06
N PHE A 63 4.27 -0.80 0.03
CA PHE A 63 5.31 -1.51 -0.70
C PHE A 63 6.21 -2.31 0.23
N VAL A 64 6.34 -3.61 -0.03
CA VAL A 64 7.23 -4.52 0.69
C VAL A 64 8.53 -4.61 -0.09
N MET A 65 9.62 -4.15 0.51
CA MET A 65 10.96 -4.23 -0.07
C MET A 65 11.65 -5.51 0.42
N LEU A 66 11.83 -6.47 -0.50
CA LEU A 66 12.74 -7.60 -0.30
C LEU A 66 14.15 -7.15 -0.71
N SER A 67 14.87 -6.58 0.25
CA SER A 67 16.25 -6.10 0.09
C SER A 67 17.17 -6.65 1.18
N CYS A 68 18.48 -6.40 1.05
CA CYS A 68 19.41 -6.64 2.16
C CYS A 68 19.00 -5.76 3.37
N PRO A 69 19.38 -6.12 4.61
CA PRO A 69 18.98 -5.37 5.81
C PRO A 69 19.27 -3.87 5.74
N TYR A 70 20.28 -3.46 4.97
CA TYR A 70 20.65 -2.06 4.73
C TYR A 70 19.74 -1.34 3.73
N GLY A 71 19.13 -2.04 2.78
CA GLY A 71 18.29 -1.44 1.74
C GLY A 71 17.05 -0.75 2.31
N ILE A 72 16.43 -1.34 3.34
CA ILE A 72 15.27 -0.76 4.04
C ILE A 72 15.64 0.46 4.89
N LEU A 73 16.90 0.58 5.34
CA LEU A 73 17.36 1.69 6.18
C LEU A 73 17.71 2.94 5.36
N LEU A 74 18.08 2.77 4.10
CA LEU A 74 18.53 3.84 3.22
C LEU A 74 17.38 4.64 2.58
N ASP A 75 16.15 4.12 2.59
CA ASP A 75 14.98 4.79 1.98
C ASP A 75 14.40 5.89 2.89
N GLY A 76 15.18 6.95 3.04
CA GLY A 76 14.78 8.19 3.70
C GLY A 76 13.91 9.05 2.79
N ASN A 77 12.60 8.98 2.99
CA ASN A 77 11.63 10.08 2.74
C ASN A 77 11.25 10.45 1.29
N LYS A 78 11.55 9.65 0.27
CA LYS A 78 11.17 9.98 -1.13
C LYS A 78 9.98 9.20 -1.71
N SER A 79 9.40 8.26 -0.97
CA SER A 79 8.25 7.49 -1.46
C SER A 79 6.92 8.09 -1.01
N PHE A 80 5.99 8.27 -1.95
CA PHE A 80 4.61 8.71 -1.67
C PHE A 80 3.79 7.68 -0.89
N LYS A 81 4.28 6.44 -0.81
CA LYS A 81 3.66 5.31 -0.10
C LYS A 81 4.65 4.71 0.89
N PRO A 82 4.18 4.15 2.02
CA PRO A 82 5.04 3.50 3.00
C PRO A 82 5.79 2.31 2.38
N ILE A 83 7.10 2.26 2.62
CA ILE A 83 7.96 1.13 2.28
C ILE A 83 8.22 0.34 3.57
N VAL A 84 7.98 -0.96 3.51
CA VAL A 84 8.08 -1.88 4.65
C VAL A 84 9.01 -3.04 4.35
N SER A 85 9.58 -3.64 5.40
CA SER A 85 10.37 -4.86 5.32
C SER A 85 9.51 -6.11 5.45
N LEU A 86 10.11 -7.26 5.10
CA LEU A 86 9.50 -8.57 5.35
C LEU A 86 9.12 -8.76 6.83
N MET A 87 9.90 -8.20 7.74
CA MET A 87 9.63 -8.29 9.18
C MET A 87 8.32 -7.60 9.58
N GLU A 88 8.06 -6.42 9.03
CA GLU A 88 6.84 -5.67 9.33
C GLU A 88 5.60 -6.38 8.76
N VAL A 89 5.75 -7.05 7.62
CA VAL A 89 4.71 -7.92 7.05
C VAL A 89 4.45 -9.13 7.94
N GLU A 90 5.51 -9.77 8.42
CA GLU A 90 5.42 -10.91 9.32
C GLU A 90 4.66 -10.54 10.59
N MET A 91 5.09 -9.45 11.25
CA MET A 91 4.45 -8.94 12.46
C MET A 91 2.99 -8.51 12.26
N ALA A 92 2.65 -8.04 11.05
CA ALA A 92 1.30 -7.58 10.74
C ALA A 92 0.34 -8.73 10.43
N LEU A 93 0.80 -9.72 9.66
CA LEU A 93 -0.08 -10.74 9.07
C LEU A 93 -0.03 -12.07 9.82
N ASN A 94 1.12 -12.46 10.41
CA ASN A 94 1.27 -13.72 11.12
C ASN A 94 0.89 -13.58 12.61
N GLN A 95 -0.10 -14.37 13.07
CA GLN A 95 -0.52 -14.38 14.47
C GLN A 95 0.46 -15.09 15.40
N SER A 96 1.30 -16.00 14.89
CA SER A 96 2.30 -16.72 15.69
C SER A 96 3.48 -15.88 16.13
N SER A 97 3.65 -14.67 15.59
CA SER A 97 4.79 -13.80 15.88
C SER A 97 4.34 -12.45 16.42
N PRO A 98 3.78 -12.40 17.64
CA PRO A 98 3.42 -11.15 18.28
C PRO A 98 4.68 -10.30 18.53
N TYR A 99 4.55 -8.99 18.36
CA TYR A 99 5.65 -8.03 18.48
C TYR A 99 6.44 -8.16 19.80
N GLU A 100 5.77 -8.53 20.88
CA GLU A 100 6.34 -8.63 22.22
C GLU A 100 7.42 -9.71 22.34
N SER A 101 7.36 -10.77 21.52
CA SER A 101 8.32 -11.87 21.55
C SER A 101 9.41 -11.78 20.48
N MET A 102 9.32 -10.80 19.57
CA MET A 102 10.14 -10.76 18.37
C MET A 102 11.24 -9.67 18.45
N LYS A 103 12.50 -10.10 18.39
CA LYS A 103 13.62 -9.17 18.15
C LYS A 103 13.59 -8.73 16.69
N TRP A 104 13.58 -7.43 16.44
CA TRP A 104 13.61 -6.90 15.08
C TRP A 104 14.89 -7.35 14.36
N THR A 105 14.75 -7.95 13.19
CA THR A 105 15.82 -8.31 12.27
C THR A 105 15.45 -7.90 10.85
N GLY A 106 16.44 -7.44 10.09
CA GLY A 106 16.30 -7.17 8.66
C GLY A 106 16.64 -8.38 7.78
N GLU A 107 17.03 -9.50 8.39
CA GLU A 107 17.46 -10.69 7.68
C GLU A 107 16.27 -11.61 7.36
N ALA A 108 16.04 -11.85 6.08
CA ALA A 108 14.93 -12.68 5.62
C ALA A 108 15.05 -14.13 6.09
N SER A 109 16.27 -14.67 6.18
CA SER A 109 16.58 -16.03 6.60
C SER A 109 16.02 -16.36 7.98
N ASP A 110 16.09 -15.42 8.93
CA ASP A 110 15.57 -15.61 10.28
C ASP A 110 14.05 -15.56 10.33
N ILE A 111 13.44 -14.73 9.49
CA ILE A 111 11.98 -14.61 9.40
C ILE A 111 11.37 -15.88 8.79
N LEU A 112 12.06 -16.47 7.82
CA LEU A 112 11.59 -17.69 7.13
C LEU A 112 11.54 -18.92 8.05
N LYS A 113 12.33 -18.96 9.12
CA LYS A 113 12.31 -20.03 10.14
C LYS A 113 11.01 -20.06 10.94
N ASN A 114 10.26 -18.95 10.98
CA ASN A 114 9.04 -18.87 11.77
C ASN A 114 7.91 -19.69 11.14
N GLN A 115 7.13 -20.36 11.97
CA GLN A 115 5.93 -21.07 11.51
C GLN A 115 4.81 -20.06 11.18
N ILE A 116 4.05 -20.34 10.13
CA ILE A 116 2.88 -19.56 9.75
C ILE A 116 1.66 -20.22 10.39
N GLN A 117 0.97 -19.54 11.30
CA GLN A 117 -0.29 -20.06 11.84
C GLN A 117 -1.41 -19.98 10.81
N SER A 118 -2.36 -20.91 10.91
CA SER A 118 -3.68 -20.71 10.32
C SER A 118 -4.35 -19.51 10.97
N PHE A 119 -4.89 -18.63 10.14
CA PHE A 119 -5.53 -17.41 10.60
C PHE A 119 -6.95 -17.70 11.11
N ASN A 120 -7.30 -17.22 12.30
CA ASN A 120 -8.66 -17.32 12.85
C ASN A 120 -9.53 -16.16 12.33
N GLU A 121 -10.56 -16.50 11.53
CA GLU A 121 -11.47 -15.54 10.89
C GLU A 121 -12.37 -14.78 11.89
N ASP A 122 -12.53 -15.28 13.11
CA ASP A 122 -13.40 -14.66 14.14
C ASP A 122 -12.72 -13.50 14.89
N THR A 123 -11.50 -13.11 14.49
CA THR A 123 -10.76 -12.04 15.18
C THR A 123 -11.13 -10.67 14.61
N VAL A 124 -11.87 -9.91 15.40
CA VAL A 124 -12.13 -8.48 15.13
C VAL A 124 -10.96 -7.66 15.65
N ASP A 125 -10.38 -6.83 14.78
CA ASP A 125 -9.26 -5.95 15.10
C ASP A 125 -9.65 -4.49 14.76
N VAL A 126 -9.12 -3.51 15.48
CA VAL A 126 -9.37 -2.08 15.23
C VAL A 126 -8.06 -1.42 14.84
N SER A 127 -8.08 -0.68 13.73
CA SER A 127 -6.91 0.08 13.27
C SER A 127 -6.48 1.11 14.30
N LEU A 128 -5.24 1.01 14.78
CA LEU A 128 -4.69 1.99 15.72
C LEU A 128 -4.36 3.33 15.05
N THR A 129 -4.29 3.38 13.70
CA THR A 129 -4.00 4.62 12.97
C THR A 129 -5.23 5.32 12.43
N SER A 130 -6.32 4.58 12.18
CA SER A 130 -7.54 5.15 11.57
C SER A 130 -8.80 4.96 12.39
N GLY A 131 -8.78 4.13 13.43
CA GLY A 131 -9.96 3.79 14.24
C GLY A 131 -10.97 2.87 13.51
N ASN A 132 -10.69 2.48 12.27
CA ASN A 132 -11.58 1.63 11.50
C ASN A 132 -11.57 0.18 12.02
N VAL A 133 -12.75 -0.43 12.08
CA VAL A 133 -12.90 -1.85 12.42
C VAL A 133 -12.50 -2.70 11.22
N ARG A 134 -11.57 -3.63 11.43
CA ARG A 134 -11.09 -4.62 10.47
C ARG A 134 -11.76 -5.96 10.80
N SER A 135 -12.79 -6.33 10.05
CA SER A 135 -13.31 -7.70 10.07
C SER A 135 -12.33 -8.57 9.29
N CYS A 136 -11.53 -9.35 10.00
CA CYS A 136 -10.54 -10.19 9.38
C CYS A 136 -11.19 -11.50 8.93
N GLY A 137 -11.82 -11.55 7.75
CA GLY A 137 -12.30 -12.84 7.21
C GLY A 137 -13.70 -12.86 6.60
N CYS A 138 -14.43 -11.75 6.55
CA CYS A 138 -15.71 -11.77 5.84
C CYS A 138 -15.52 -11.74 4.32
N ASN A 139 -15.56 -12.92 3.70
CA ASN A 139 -16.35 -13.03 2.49
C ASN A 139 -17.75 -12.51 2.85
N MET A 140 -18.26 -11.54 2.09
CA MET A 140 -19.66 -11.18 2.13
C MET A 140 -20.46 -12.40 1.66
N SER A 141 -20.69 -13.39 2.52
CA SER A 141 -21.79 -14.31 2.33
C SER A 141 -23.05 -13.46 2.38
N LYS A 142 -23.80 -13.47 1.27
CA LYS A 142 -25.18 -12.97 1.24
C LYS A 142 -25.99 -13.79 2.23
N GLY A 143 -26.00 -13.38 3.49
CA GLY A 143 -26.81 -13.94 4.55
C GLY A 143 -27.96 -12.99 4.82
N GLU A 144 -29.15 -13.39 4.40
CA GLU A 144 -30.43 -12.80 4.82
C GLU A 144 -30.57 -13.01 6.33
N ASN A 145 -30.16 -12.05 7.15
CA ASN A 145 -30.60 -11.93 8.55
C ASN A 145 -30.40 -10.49 9.01
N GLU A 146 -31.50 -9.76 9.00
CA GLU A 146 -31.63 -8.34 9.34
C GLU A 146 -31.76 -8.14 10.86
N GLU A 147 -30.71 -8.24 11.67
CA GLU A 147 -30.76 -7.60 13.00
C GLU A 147 -29.41 -6.96 13.38
N ASN A 148 -29.39 -5.63 13.30
CA ASN A 148 -28.42 -4.70 13.92
C ASN A 148 -26.94 -4.83 13.53
N MET A 149 -26.64 -4.97 12.24
CA MET A 149 -25.31 -4.70 11.70
C MET A 149 -25.29 -3.32 11.07
N GLN A 150 -24.49 -2.38 11.60
CA GLN A 150 -24.25 -1.10 10.96
C GLN A 150 -23.49 -1.36 9.65
N LEU A 151 -24.25 -1.57 8.58
CA LEU A 151 -23.77 -1.78 7.21
C LEU A 151 -23.01 -0.54 6.78
N ILE A 152 -21.68 -0.59 6.85
CA ILE A 152 -20.84 0.30 6.06
C ILE A 152 -20.97 -0.21 4.63
N GLU A 153 -21.81 0.44 3.82
CA GLU A 153 -21.90 0.18 2.39
C GLU A 153 -20.50 0.28 1.79
N TYR A 154 -19.91 -0.86 1.45
CA TYR A 154 -18.67 -0.94 0.70
C TYR A 154 -19.02 -1.29 -0.73
N SER A 155 -19.35 -0.27 -1.51
CA SER A 155 -19.60 -0.41 -2.94
C SER A 155 -18.27 -0.65 -3.65
N ALA A 156 -18.27 -1.51 -4.68
CA ALA A 156 -17.09 -1.79 -5.50
C ALA A 156 -16.46 -0.53 -6.15
N GLY A 157 -17.18 0.61 -6.13
CA GLY A 157 -16.71 1.93 -6.56
C GLY A 157 -16.08 2.82 -5.47
N ASP A 158 -16.20 2.49 -4.18
CA ASP A 158 -15.73 3.36 -3.09
C ASP A 158 -14.20 3.49 -3.05
N TYR A 159 -13.50 2.54 -3.65
CA TYR A 159 -12.06 2.61 -3.87
C TYR A 159 -11.67 3.78 -4.79
N PHE A 160 -12.50 4.11 -5.79
CA PHE A 160 -12.25 5.24 -6.70
C PHE A 160 -12.64 6.59 -6.08
N LYS A 161 -13.61 6.62 -5.15
CA LYS A 161 -14.08 7.86 -4.50
C LYS A 161 -13.00 8.55 -3.67
N LYS A 162 -12.03 7.81 -3.13
CA LYS A 162 -10.91 8.34 -2.32
C LYS A 162 -9.75 8.88 -3.15
N ARG A 163 -9.78 8.77 -4.48
CA ARG A 163 -8.71 9.29 -5.35
C ARG A 163 -8.79 10.82 -5.43
N THR A 164 -7.63 11.47 -5.42
CA THR A 164 -7.54 12.93 -5.64
C THR A 164 -7.89 13.32 -7.07
N TRP A 165 -7.64 12.41 -8.02
CA TRP A 165 -8.04 12.54 -9.41
C TRP A 165 -9.17 11.55 -9.71
N LYS A 166 -10.37 12.08 -9.96
CA LYS A 166 -11.56 11.29 -10.32
C LYS A 166 -11.74 11.14 -11.84
N GLY A 167 -10.85 11.73 -12.64
CA GLY A 167 -11.01 11.86 -14.08
C GLY A 167 -11.53 13.25 -14.46
N LEU A 168 -11.94 13.39 -15.72
CA LEU A 168 -12.65 14.55 -16.22
C LEU A 168 -14.16 14.34 -15.92
N ASP A 169 -14.53 14.38 -14.64
CA ASP A 169 -15.94 14.28 -14.24
C ASP A 169 -16.62 15.64 -14.48
N ASP A 170 -17.36 15.75 -15.59
CA ASP A 170 -18.21 16.91 -15.93
C ASP A 170 -19.41 17.11 -14.98
N THR A 171 -19.60 16.21 -14.01
CA THR A 171 -20.80 16.17 -13.14
C THR A 171 -20.65 16.95 -11.85
N GLU A 172 -19.42 17.34 -11.46
CA GLU A 172 -19.27 18.36 -10.42
C GLU A 172 -19.59 19.72 -11.05
N ASN A 173 -20.87 20.13 -10.94
CA ASN A 173 -21.32 21.53 -10.93
C ASN A 173 -20.66 22.31 -9.77
N ASN A 174 -19.34 22.19 -9.63
CA ASN A 174 -18.54 23.18 -8.93
C ASN A 174 -18.56 24.40 -9.83
N ALA A 175 -19.56 25.26 -9.60
CA ALA A 175 -19.56 26.66 -10.01
C ALA A 175 -18.42 27.44 -9.31
N LYS A 176 -17.21 26.87 -9.31
CA LYS A 176 -15.97 27.57 -9.04
C LYS A 176 -15.64 28.27 -10.34
N ASN A 177 -15.92 29.57 -10.36
CA ASN A 177 -15.50 30.55 -11.35
C ASN A 177 -14.32 30.00 -12.16
N PHE A 178 -14.58 29.60 -13.41
CA PHE A 178 -13.50 29.29 -14.33
C PHE A 178 -12.58 30.51 -14.34
N ASN A 179 -11.29 30.31 -14.08
CA ASN A 179 -10.33 31.39 -14.27
C ASN A 179 -10.45 31.87 -15.72
N GLU A 180 -10.43 33.18 -15.95
CA GLU A 180 -10.46 33.75 -17.30
C GLU A 180 -9.49 33.01 -18.21
N LEU A 181 -10.01 32.57 -19.36
CA LEU A 181 -9.23 31.85 -20.35
C LEU A 181 -8.10 32.77 -20.82
N LYS A 182 -6.86 32.46 -20.42
CA LYS A 182 -5.68 33.19 -20.87
C LYS A 182 -5.10 32.48 -22.09
N GLU A 183 -4.87 33.24 -23.14
CA GLU A 183 -4.18 32.77 -24.33
C GLU A 183 -2.78 32.25 -23.95
N GLY A 184 -2.48 31.01 -24.36
CA GLY A 184 -1.20 30.36 -24.10
C GLY A 184 -0.04 31.01 -24.89
N PHE A 185 1.15 30.48 -24.70
CA PHE A 185 2.31 30.90 -25.49
C PHE A 185 2.23 30.30 -26.89
N ASN A 186 2.34 31.18 -27.89
CA ASN A 186 2.40 30.80 -29.29
C ASN A 186 3.88 30.69 -29.72
N GLY A 187 4.23 29.67 -30.51
CA GLY A 187 5.59 29.46 -31.02
C GLY A 187 6.07 28.01 -30.96
N ILE A 188 7.30 27.80 -31.43
CA ILE A 188 8.00 26.52 -31.39
C ILE A 188 8.64 26.38 -30.00
N ALA A 189 8.75 25.16 -29.45
CA ALA A 189 9.31 24.92 -28.12
C ALA A 189 10.73 25.47 -27.89
N SER A 190 11.45 25.83 -28.95
CA SER A 190 12.77 26.48 -28.89
C SER A 190 12.72 28.01 -28.84
N ARG A 191 11.57 28.64 -29.10
CA ARG A 191 11.38 30.09 -29.11
C ARG A 191 9.89 30.45 -29.09
N TYR A 192 9.35 30.76 -27.92
CA TYR A 192 8.01 31.31 -27.82
C TYR A 192 8.00 32.81 -28.09
N GLU A 193 6.94 33.33 -28.70
CA GLU A 193 6.86 34.74 -29.11
C GLU A 193 6.95 35.72 -27.93
N LYS A 194 6.55 35.30 -26.73
CA LYS A 194 6.57 36.11 -25.49
C LYS A 194 7.76 35.77 -24.57
N GLU A 195 8.75 34.99 -25.03
CA GLU A 195 9.97 34.79 -24.25
C GLU A 195 10.87 36.03 -24.30
N LEU A 196 11.28 36.51 -23.13
CA LEU A 196 12.28 37.57 -23.02
C LEU A 196 13.61 37.03 -23.52
N ILE A 197 14.05 37.51 -24.69
CA ILE A 197 15.36 37.21 -25.23
C ILE A 197 16.38 37.88 -24.30
N ASN A 198 16.99 37.10 -23.41
CA ASN A 198 18.19 37.55 -22.70
C ASN A 198 19.37 37.47 -23.68
N ASP A 199 19.54 38.54 -24.46
CA ASP A 199 20.77 38.75 -25.24
C ASP A 199 21.93 38.94 -24.25
N LYS A 200 22.82 37.95 -24.21
CA LYS A 200 24.13 38.03 -23.54
C LYS A 200 25.17 38.52 -24.51
#